data_AF-A0A2E9NCR3-F1
#
_entry.id   AF-A0A2E9NCR3-F1
#
_cell.length_a   1.000
_cell.length_b   1.000
_cell.length_c   1.000
_cell.angle_alpha   90.00
_cell.angle_beta   90.00
_cell.angle_gamma   90.00
#
_symmetry.space_group_name_H-M   'P 1'
#
loop_
_entity.id
_entity.type
_entity.pdbx_description
1 polymer ?
#
loop_
_entity_poly.entity_id
_entity_poly.type
_entity_poly.pdbx_seq_one_letter_code
_entity_poly.pdbx_strand_id
1 'polypeptide(L)'
;MIAAGIVLLTVGGVDLTRRSLTGMRRAIVLAVLGLVVLIASAGADAAVWSFVAVGVAAAWALATPDRRGGRAGFWPVALVVTVAALAVALLGVRQDQGPLGEVWPSHSPLGAVSLDVAVLVAGALVFLLESGNVIVRIALRDGDVPVEERAATLKGGRLIGPIERVLVFALTLTGAFTLLAAVLAAKGIVRFPEISRDGEGGIRAEYFLIGSLVSWTTALAVAFLVWWGTSI
;
A
#
# COMPACT_ATOMS: atom_id res chain seq x y z
N MET A 1 -14.75 -7.89 -0.73
CA MET A 1 -13.28 -7.91 -0.58
C MET A 1 -12.60 -7.55 -1.91
N ILE A 2 -13.08 -8.08 -3.04
CA ILE A 2 -12.55 -7.72 -4.36
C ILE A 2 -12.52 -6.22 -4.61
N ALA A 3 -13.56 -5.51 -4.16
CA ALA A 3 -13.73 -4.07 -4.33
C ALA A 3 -12.58 -3.27 -3.70
N ALA A 4 -12.26 -3.59 -2.44
CA ALA A 4 -11.11 -3.01 -1.75
C ALA A 4 -9.80 -3.41 -2.44
N GLY A 5 -9.68 -4.65 -2.92
CA GLY A 5 -8.53 -5.11 -3.68
C GLY A 5 -8.30 -4.32 -4.97
N ILE A 6 -9.35 -4.09 -5.76
CA ILE A 6 -9.30 -3.30 -6.99
C ILE A 6 -8.90 -1.85 -6.68
N VAL A 7 -9.44 -1.25 -5.62
CA VAL A 7 -9.07 0.12 -5.18
C VAL A 7 -7.59 0.20 -4.82
N LEU A 8 -7.10 -0.69 -3.93
CA LEU A 8 -5.70 -0.71 -3.50
C LEU A 8 -4.75 -0.99 -4.66
N LEU A 9 -5.11 -1.94 -5.53
CA LEU A 9 -4.34 -2.29 -6.73
C LEU A 9 -4.22 -1.10 -7.69
N THR A 10 -5.32 -0.38 -7.93
CA THR A 10 -5.34 0.76 -8.85
C THR A 10 -4.52 1.93 -8.29
N VAL A 11 -4.67 2.25 -7.00
CA VAL A 11 -3.88 3.30 -6.33
C VAL A 11 -2.39 2.96 -6.34
N GLY A 12 -2.03 1.74 -5.93
CA GLY A 12 -0.63 1.28 -5.94
C GLY A 12 -0.03 1.21 -7.35
N GLY A 13 -0.81 0.76 -8.34
CA GLY A 13 -0.38 0.71 -9.73
C GLY A 13 -0.13 2.10 -10.34
N VAL A 14 -0.94 3.10 -9.97
CA VAL A 14 -0.70 4.50 -10.33
C VAL A 14 0.64 4.99 -9.78
N ASP A 15 0.93 4.74 -8.50
CA ASP A 15 2.20 5.14 -7.87
C ASP A 15 3.41 4.41 -8.45
N LEU A 16 3.28 3.12 -8.75
CA LEU A 16 4.31 2.33 -9.42
C LEU A 16 4.63 2.87 -10.82
N THR A 17 3.60 3.26 -11.56
CA THR A 17 3.74 3.86 -12.88
C THR A 17 4.39 5.25 -12.80
N ARG A 18 3.98 6.07 -11.81
CA ARG A 18 4.58 7.39 -11.52
C ARG A 18 6.06 7.33 -11.21
N ARG A 19 6.47 6.33 -10.43
CA ARG A 19 7.87 6.10 -10.06
C ARG A 19 8.73 5.71 -11.25
N SER A 20 8.18 4.93 -12.18
CA SER A 20 8.96 4.26 -13.22
C SER A 20 8.94 4.97 -14.57
N LEU A 21 7.89 5.74 -14.87
CA LEU A 21 7.63 6.31 -16.19
C LEU A 21 7.26 7.79 -16.12
N THR A 22 7.56 8.52 -17.20
CA THR A 22 7.24 9.95 -17.35
C THR A 22 6.62 10.22 -18.73
N GLY A 23 5.98 11.39 -18.89
CA GLY A 23 5.43 11.87 -20.15
C GLY A 23 4.37 10.95 -20.78
N MET A 24 4.41 10.80 -22.11
CA MET A 24 3.43 10.02 -22.88
C MET A 24 3.40 8.54 -22.50
N ARG A 25 4.57 7.94 -22.20
CA ARG A 25 4.66 6.52 -21.80
C ARG A 25 3.86 6.24 -20.53
N ARG A 26 3.93 7.16 -19.56
CA ARG A 26 3.12 7.07 -18.34
C ARG A 26 1.62 7.12 -18.66
N ALA A 27 1.19 8.04 -19.52
CA ALA A 27 -0.22 8.14 -19.90
C ALA A 27 -0.73 6.85 -20.56
N ILE A 28 0.04 6.29 -21.50
CA ILE A 28 -0.28 5.02 -22.17
C ILE A 28 -0.39 3.88 -21.15
N VAL A 29 0.60 3.73 -20.26
CA VAL A 29 0.58 2.64 -19.27
C VAL A 29 -0.56 2.79 -18.27
N LEU A 30 -0.90 4.01 -17.85
CA LEU A 30 -2.06 4.24 -16.99
C LEU A 30 -3.38 3.91 -17.70
N ALA A 31 -3.51 4.24 -18.99
CA ALA A 31 -4.68 3.88 -19.79
C ALA A 31 -4.81 2.35 -19.94
N VAL A 32 -3.70 1.66 -20.24
CA VAL A 32 -3.66 0.20 -20.31
C VAL A 32 -3.99 -0.43 -18.96
N LEU A 33 -3.41 0.07 -17.87
CA LEU A 33 -3.71 -0.42 -16.52
C LEU A 33 -5.20 -0.25 -16.18
N GLY A 34 -5.78 0.92 -16.49
CA GLY A 34 -7.21 1.17 -16.31
C GLY A 34 -8.08 0.20 -17.11
N LEU A 35 -7.72 -0.07 -18.37
CA LEU A 35 -8.42 -1.05 -19.20
C LEU A 35 -8.30 -2.48 -18.66
N VAL A 36 -7.11 -2.89 -18.22
CA VAL A 36 -6.89 -4.20 -17.60
C VAL A 36 -7.72 -4.35 -16.32
N VAL A 37 -7.75 -3.33 -15.46
CA VAL A 37 -8.58 -3.32 -14.24
C VAL A 37 -10.07 -3.40 -14.60
N LEU A 38 -10.52 -2.68 -15.62
CA LEU A 38 -11.92 -2.74 -16.09
C LEU A 38 -12.28 -4.15 -16.59
N ILE A 39 -11.45 -4.74 -17.46
CA ILE A 39 -11.72 -6.08 -18.02
C ILE A 39 -11.69 -7.15 -16.91
N ALA A 40 -10.67 -7.12 -16.03
CA ALA A 40 -10.55 -8.08 -14.94
C ALA A 40 -11.69 -7.94 -13.93
N SER A 41 -12.09 -6.71 -13.58
CA SER A 41 -13.23 -6.49 -12.68
C SER A 41 -14.55 -6.89 -13.33
N ALA A 42 -14.74 -6.69 -14.64
CA ALA A 42 -15.93 -7.18 -15.34
C ALA A 42 -15.99 -8.71 -15.36
N GLY A 43 -14.87 -9.39 -15.61
CA GLY A 43 -14.78 -10.85 -15.54
C GLY A 43 -15.02 -11.42 -14.14
N ALA A 44 -14.89 -10.60 -13.09
CA ALA A 44 -15.16 -10.98 -11.71
C ALA A 44 -16.52 -10.47 -11.18
N ASP A 45 -17.43 -10.06 -12.07
CA ASP A 45 -18.72 -9.44 -11.76
C ASP A 45 -18.62 -8.25 -10.78
N ALA A 46 -17.57 -7.44 -10.96
CA ALA A 46 -17.22 -6.31 -10.10
C ALA A 46 -16.92 -5.03 -10.90
N ALA A 47 -17.40 -4.93 -12.15
CA ALA A 47 -17.05 -3.85 -13.08
C ALA A 47 -17.26 -2.45 -12.49
N VAL A 48 -18.33 -2.24 -11.72
CA VAL A 48 -18.64 -0.95 -11.06
C VAL A 48 -17.46 -0.44 -10.22
N TRP A 49 -16.74 -1.36 -9.56
CA TRP A 49 -15.61 -1.01 -8.70
C TRP A 49 -14.38 -0.52 -9.46
N SER A 50 -14.26 -0.80 -10.76
CA SER A 50 -13.20 -0.20 -11.58
C SER A 50 -13.36 1.31 -11.70
N PHE A 51 -14.59 1.81 -11.86
CA PHE A 51 -14.87 3.25 -11.94
C PHE A 51 -14.60 3.94 -10.61
N VAL A 52 -15.04 3.32 -9.50
CA VAL A 52 -14.74 3.81 -8.14
C VAL A 52 -13.23 3.84 -7.91
N ALA A 53 -12.52 2.76 -8.26
CA ALA A 53 -11.08 2.67 -8.09
C ALA A 53 -10.30 3.69 -8.94
N VAL A 54 -10.71 3.92 -10.19
CA VAL A 54 -10.14 4.97 -11.04
C VAL A 54 -10.41 6.35 -10.44
N GLY A 55 -11.61 6.62 -9.93
CA GLY A 55 -11.95 7.87 -9.26
C GLY A 55 -11.11 8.12 -8.01
N VAL A 56 -10.99 7.11 -7.13
CA VAL A 56 -10.15 7.17 -5.93
C VAL A 56 -8.67 7.34 -6.29
N ALA A 57 -8.18 6.60 -7.28
CA ALA A 57 -6.80 6.69 -7.74
C ALA A 57 -6.51 8.05 -8.39
N ALA A 58 -7.47 8.66 -9.10
CA ALA A 58 -7.37 10.01 -9.64
C ALA A 58 -7.33 11.06 -8.51
N ALA A 59 -8.21 10.96 -7.52
CA ALA A 59 -8.21 11.84 -6.35
C ALA A 59 -6.89 11.74 -5.57
N TRP A 60 -6.43 10.52 -5.31
CA TRP A 60 -5.11 10.23 -4.74
C TRP A 60 -3.99 10.87 -5.55
N ALA A 61 -4.00 10.64 -6.86
CA ALA A 61 -3.03 11.13 -7.82
C ALA A 61 -2.90 12.65 -7.84
N LEU A 62 -4.03 13.36 -7.80
CA LEU A 62 -4.10 14.81 -7.81
C LEU A 62 -3.67 15.40 -6.47
N ALA A 63 -4.02 14.75 -5.37
CA ALA A 63 -3.64 15.17 -4.03
C ALA A 63 -2.15 14.94 -3.74
N THR A 64 -1.54 13.92 -4.33
CA THR A 64 -0.14 13.53 -4.09
C THR A 64 0.75 13.80 -5.31
N PRO A 65 0.99 15.07 -5.71
CA PRO A 65 1.80 15.37 -6.89
C PRO A 65 3.28 15.01 -6.70
N ASP A 66 3.91 14.54 -7.78
CA ASP A 66 5.31 14.08 -7.81
C ASP A 66 6.33 15.20 -7.53
N ARG A 67 5.95 16.47 -7.73
CA ARG A 67 6.80 17.65 -7.52
C ARG A 67 6.43 18.37 -6.22
N ARG A 68 7.46 18.86 -5.52
CA ARG A 68 7.38 19.71 -4.31
C ARG A 68 6.25 20.75 -4.49
N GLY A 69 5.14 20.63 -3.76
CA GLY A 69 4.10 21.67 -3.81
C GLY A 69 2.65 21.29 -3.47
N GLY A 70 2.30 20.01 -3.30
CA GLY A 70 0.93 19.66 -2.87
C GLY A 70 0.75 19.71 -1.35
N ARG A 71 -0.17 20.55 -0.84
CA ARG A 71 -0.67 20.58 0.55
C ARG A 71 -1.61 19.42 0.90
N ALA A 72 -1.42 18.23 0.34
CA ALA A 72 -2.24 17.11 0.79
C ALA A 72 -1.74 16.68 2.17
N GLY A 73 -2.50 17.05 3.21
CA GLY A 73 -2.48 16.34 4.48
C GLY A 73 -2.97 14.89 4.30
N PHE A 74 -3.41 14.26 5.39
CA PHE A 74 -3.80 12.85 5.38
C PHE A 74 -5.14 12.53 4.69
N TRP A 75 -5.86 13.50 4.12
CA TRP A 75 -7.18 13.25 3.52
C TRP A 75 -7.20 12.21 2.38
N PRO A 76 -6.19 12.09 1.48
CA PRO A 76 -6.22 11.06 0.44
C PRO A 76 -6.07 9.67 1.03
N VAL A 77 -5.30 9.56 2.13
CA VAL A 77 -5.17 8.33 2.90
C VAL A 77 -6.51 7.98 3.54
N ALA A 78 -7.17 8.96 4.17
CA ALA A 78 -8.49 8.78 4.76
C ALA A 78 -9.53 8.35 3.71
N LEU A 79 -9.49 8.91 2.48
CA LEU A 79 -10.37 8.51 1.39
C LEU A 79 -10.15 7.03 1.01
N VAL A 80 -8.89 6.62 0.77
CA VAL A 80 -8.57 5.22 0.41
C VAL A 80 -9.00 4.27 1.53
N VAL A 81 -8.67 4.59 2.79
CA VAL A 81 -9.05 3.78 3.95
C VAL A 81 -10.56 3.66 4.07
N THR A 82 -11.30 4.77 3.94
CA THR A 82 -12.77 4.79 4.07
C THR A 82 -13.42 3.96 2.96
N VAL A 83 -13.02 4.16 1.71
CA VAL A 83 -13.58 3.40 0.57
C VAL A 83 -13.25 1.91 0.71
N ALA A 84 -12.01 1.57 1.06
CA ALA A 84 -11.61 0.17 1.22
C ALA A 84 -12.32 -0.50 2.40
N ALA A 85 -12.45 0.18 3.54
CA ALA A 85 -13.16 -0.32 4.72
C ALA A 85 -14.65 -0.51 4.45
N LEU A 86 -15.33 0.47 3.82
CA LEU A 86 -16.73 0.35 3.43
C LEU A 86 -16.93 -0.78 2.41
N ALA A 87 -16.04 -0.91 1.44
CA ALA A 87 -16.09 -1.99 0.46
C ALA A 87 -15.95 -3.38 1.09
N VAL A 88 -15.15 -3.52 2.15
CA VAL A 88 -15.06 -4.77 2.92
C VAL A 88 -16.32 -4.97 3.77
N ALA A 89 -16.73 -3.97 4.55
CA ALA A 89 -17.86 -4.06 5.46
C ALA A 89 -19.20 -4.35 4.76
N LEU A 90 -19.41 -3.82 3.55
CA LEU A 90 -20.68 -3.95 2.82
C LEU A 90 -20.73 -5.19 1.93
N LEU A 91 -19.60 -5.66 1.39
CA LEU A 91 -19.60 -6.74 0.40
C LEU A 91 -18.96 -8.05 0.89
N GLY A 92 -18.09 -8.02 1.91
CA GLY A 92 -17.45 -9.22 2.45
C GLY A 92 -16.81 -10.11 1.37
N VAL A 93 -16.74 -11.42 1.60
CA VAL A 93 -16.43 -12.39 0.54
C VAL A 93 -17.70 -12.67 -0.25
N ARG A 94 -17.67 -12.43 -1.57
CA ARG A 94 -18.83 -12.67 -2.43
C ARG A 94 -18.98 -14.16 -2.77
N GLN A 95 -20.23 -14.62 -2.77
CA GLN A 95 -20.60 -16.00 -3.17
C GLN A 95 -20.48 -16.20 -4.68
N ASP A 96 -20.93 -15.21 -5.46
CA ASP A 96 -20.74 -15.16 -6.90
C ASP A 96 -19.54 -14.27 -7.25
N GLN A 97 -18.58 -14.84 -7.94
CA GLN A 97 -17.31 -14.20 -8.34
C GLN A 97 -17.19 -14.11 -9.86
N GLY A 98 -18.28 -14.37 -10.60
CA GLY A 98 -18.34 -14.31 -12.05
C GLY A 98 -17.45 -15.35 -12.75
N PRO A 99 -17.29 -15.23 -14.08
CA PRO A 99 -16.53 -16.17 -14.91
C PRO A 99 -15.08 -16.39 -14.45
N LEU A 100 -14.41 -15.36 -13.91
CA LEU A 100 -13.06 -15.52 -13.35
C LEU A 100 -13.04 -16.34 -12.06
N GLY A 101 -14.12 -16.30 -11.29
CA GLY A 101 -14.30 -17.18 -10.13
C GLY A 101 -14.46 -18.65 -10.53
N GLU A 102 -15.18 -18.92 -11.62
CA GLU A 102 -15.39 -20.28 -12.13
C GLU A 102 -14.10 -20.94 -12.64
N VAL A 103 -13.22 -20.14 -13.27
CA VAL A 103 -11.92 -20.59 -13.79
C VAL A 103 -10.82 -20.54 -12.71
N TRP A 104 -11.15 -20.11 -11.48
CA TRP A 104 -10.17 -20.00 -10.40
C TRP A 104 -9.56 -21.38 -10.06
N PRO A 105 -8.23 -21.51 -9.94
CA PRO A 105 -7.55 -22.79 -9.85
C PRO A 105 -7.73 -23.45 -8.47
N SER A 106 -8.86 -24.15 -8.32
CA SER A 106 -9.26 -24.89 -7.11
C SER A 106 -8.32 -26.04 -6.73
N HIS A 107 -7.57 -26.59 -7.69
CA HIS A 107 -6.62 -27.69 -7.48
C HIS A 107 -5.20 -27.24 -7.07
N SER A 108 -4.95 -25.94 -6.99
CA SER A 108 -3.66 -25.38 -6.61
C SER A 108 -3.68 -24.86 -5.16
N PRO A 109 -2.53 -24.58 -4.53
CA PRO A 109 -2.50 -23.87 -3.25
C PRO A 109 -3.23 -22.52 -3.28
N LEU A 110 -3.37 -21.88 -4.44
CA LEU A 110 -4.15 -20.65 -4.61
C LEU A 110 -5.65 -20.89 -4.50
N GLY A 111 -6.12 -22.12 -4.74
CA GLY A 111 -7.50 -22.53 -4.53
C GLY A 111 -7.92 -22.59 -3.05
N ALA A 112 -6.96 -22.50 -2.11
CA ALA A 112 -7.24 -22.37 -0.69
C ALA A 112 -7.83 -21.00 -0.31
N VAL A 113 -7.74 -20.01 -1.20
CA VAL A 113 -8.32 -18.67 -1.01
C VAL A 113 -9.27 -18.34 -2.17
N SER A 114 -10.32 -17.56 -1.88
CA SER A 114 -11.24 -17.07 -2.91
C SER A 114 -10.56 -16.04 -3.82
N LEU A 115 -11.09 -15.83 -5.04
CA LEU A 115 -10.62 -14.78 -5.96
C LEU A 115 -10.67 -13.40 -5.28
N ASP A 116 -11.74 -13.14 -4.53
CA ASP A 116 -11.96 -11.92 -3.75
C ASP A 116 -10.81 -11.64 -2.76
N VAL A 117 -10.35 -12.66 -2.03
CA VAL A 117 -9.21 -12.56 -1.09
C VAL A 117 -7.90 -12.41 -1.86
N ALA A 118 -7.70 -13.19 -2.92
CA ALA A 118 -6.48 -13.14 -3.73
C ALA A 118 -6.26 -11.75 -4.36
N VAL A 119 -7.31 -11.15 -4.91
CA VAL A 119 -7.29 -9.78 -5.47
C VAL A 119 -7.03 -8.75 -4.37
N LEU A 120 -7.61 -8.92 -3.17
CA LEU A 120 -7.32 -8.03 -2.04
C LEU A 120 -5.86 -8.11 -1.61
N VAL A 121 -5.30 -9.32 -1.47
CA VAL A 121 -3.91 -9.53 -1.10
C VAL A 121 -2.97 -8.96 -2.18
N ALA A 122 -3.25 -9.19 -3.46
CA ALA A 122 -2.47 -8.63 -4.56
C ALA A 122 -2.51 -7.09 -4.56
N GLY A 123 -3.69 -6.50 -4.40
CA GLY A 123 -3.87 -5.04 -4.31
C GLY A 123 -3.16 -4.45 -3.09
N ALA A 124 -3.27 -5.11 -1.93
CA ALA A 124 -2.58 -4.76 -0.70
C ALA A 124 -1.05 -4.74 -0.89
N LEU A 125 -0.48 -5.79 -1.52
CA LEU A 125 0.95 -5.85 -1.79
C LEU A 125 1.40 -4.72 -2.71
N VAL A 126 0.71 -4.48 -3.83
CA VAL A 126 1.06 -3.41 -4.77
C VAL A 126 0.97 -2.03 -4.10
N PHE A 127 -0.06 -1.80 -3.28
CA PHE A 127 -0.21 -0.57 -2.49
C PHE A 127 0.92 -0.42 -1.45
N LEU A 128 1.25 -1.49 -0.73
CA LEU A 128 2.33 -1.49 0.26
C LEU A 128 3.71 -1.35 -0.39
N LEU A 129 3.92 -1.69 -1.66
CA LEU A 129 5.22 -1.46 -2.30
C LEU A 129 5.49 0.04 -2.51
N GLU A 130 4.54 0.77 -3.09
CA GLU A 130 4.77 2.16 -3.51
C GLU A 130 3.96 3.19 -2.73
N SER A 131 2.64 3.02 -2.59
CA SER A 131 1.76 4.03 -1.99
C SER A 131 2.08 4.30 -0.53
N GLY A 132 2.50 3.31 0.26
CA GLY A 132 2.93 3.62 1.63
C GLY A 132 4.27 4.39 1.71
N ASN A 133 5.11 4.43 0.66
CA ASN A 133 6.22 5.41 0.61
C ASN A 133 5.66 6.84 0.48
N VAL A 134 4.56 7.01 -0.24
CA VAL A 134 3.85 8.29 -0.34
C VAL A 134 3.29 8.68 1.03
N ILE A 135 2.67 7.74 1.76
CA ILE A 135 2.14 7.97 3.12
C ILE A 135 3.25 8.40 4.07
N VAL A 136 4.38 7.67 4.08
CA VAL A 136 5.55 8.03 4.91
C VAL A 136 6.07 9.43 4.55
N ARG A 137 6.12 9.79 3.26
CA ARG A 137 6.49 11.16 2.85
C ARG A 137 5.49 12.22 3.28
N ILE A 138 4.20 11.92 3.34
CA ILE A 138 3.18 12.86 3.86
C ILE A 138 3.42 13.08 5.36
N ALA A 139 3.67 12.02 6.12
CA ALA A 139 3.93 12.11 7.55
C ALA A 139 5.22 12.88 7.90
N LEU A 140 6.27 12.73 7.09
CA LEU A 140 7.57 13.35 7.34
C LEU A 140 7.70 14.77 6.77
N ARG A 141 6.65 15.31 6.12
CA ARG A 141 6.70 16.65 5.49
C ARG A 141 6.69 17.80 6.49
N ASP A 142 6.24 17.58 7.72
CA ASP A 142 6.22 18.59 8.79
C ASP A 142 7.53 18.63 9.59
N GLY A 143 8.47 17.72 9.33
CA GLY A 143 9.82 17.75 9.94
C GLY A 143 10.78 18.61 9.12
N ASP A 144 11.36 19.62 9.76
CA ASP A 144 12.24 20.65 9.18
C ASP A 144 13.66 20.11 8.84
N VAL A 145 13.72 18.99 8.10
CA VAL A 145 14.98 18.30 7.78
C VAL A 145 15.63 18.95 6.54
N PRO A 146 16.85 19.52 6.65
CA PRO A 146 17.55 20.15 5.53
C PRO A 146 17.72 19.23 4.32
N VAL A 147 17.59 19.81 3.12
CA VAL A 147 17.58 19.10 1.84
C VAL A 147 18.90 18.36 1.54
N GLU A 148 20.01 18.78 2.12
CA GLU A 148 21.34 18.21 1.91
C GLU A 148 21.53 16.84 2.58
N GLU A 149 20.88 16.56 3.71
CA GLU A 149 20.93 15.23 4.36
C GLU A 149 20.10 14.17 3.62
N ARG A 150 19.05 14.57 2.89
CA ARG A 150 18.24 13.66 2.06
C ARG A 150 19.01 13.11 0.86
N ALA A 151 20.07 13.78 0.42
CA ALA A 151 20.86 13.39 -0.75
C ALA A 151 21.85 12.25 -0.47
N ALA A 152 22.23 12.02 0.81
CA ALA A 152 23.21 11.02 1.21
C ALA A 152 22.63 9.59 1.37
N THR A 153 21.30 9.41 1.30
CA THR A 153 20.69 8.08 1.38
C THR A 153 20.94 7.26 0.11
N LEU A 154 21.85 6.28 0.23
CA LEU A 154 22.15 5.25 -0.77
C LEU A 154 20.88 4.65 -1.41
N LYS A 155 20.97 4.29 -2.69
CA LYS A 155 19.89 3.65 -3.49
C LYS A 155 19.18 2.48 -2.78
N GLY A 156 19.86 1.79 -1.86
CA GLY A 156 19.33 0.68 -1.06
C GLY A 156 18.19 1.05 -0.09
N GLY A 157 18.17 2.29 0.42
CA GLY A 157 17.10 2.75 1.32
C GLY A 157 15.70 2.73 0.71
N ARG A 158 15.59 2.83 -0.63
CA ARG A 158 14.30 2.76 -1.35
C ARG A 158 13.63 1.38 -1.34
N LEU A 159 14.39 0.31 -1.12
CA LEU A 159 13.84 -1.06 -1.14
C LEU A 159 13.60 -1.62 0.25
N ILE A 160 14.34 -1.16 1.26
CA ILE A 160 14.19 -1.63 2.65
C ILE A 160 12.76 -1.39 3.17
N GLY A 161 12.25 -0.16 3.03
CA GLY A 161 10.91 0.19 3.51
C GLY A 161 9.76 -0.64 2.89
N PRO A 162 9.71 -0.82 1.56
CA PRO A 162 8.75 -1.73 0.93
C PRO A 162 8.87 -3.19 1.41
N ILE A 163 10.08 -3.74 1.46
CA ILE A 163 10.31 -5.14 1.88
C ILE A 163 9.83 -5.35 3.31
N GLU A 164 10.15 -4.41 4.20
CA GLU A 164 9.73 -4.47 5.59
C GLU A 164 8.21 -4.42 5.75
N ARG A 165 7.51 -3.60 4.97
CA ARG A 165 6.04 -3.56 4.99
C ARG A 165 5.42 -4.87 4.50
N VAL A 166 5.99 -5.46 3.46
CA VAL A 166 5.57 -6.79 2.99
C VAL A 166 5.83 -7.85 4.06
N LEU A 167 6.97 -7.79 4.75
CA LEU A 167 7.30 -8.71 5.83
C LEU A 167 6.34 -8.57 7.02
N VAL A 168 6.08 -7.33 7.48
CA VAL A 168 5.11 -7.04 8.55
C VAL A 168 3.72 -7.52 8.17
N PHE A 169 3.27 -7.22 6.95
CA PHE A 169 1.98 -7.68 6.42
C PHE A 169 1.89 -9.21 6.41
N ALA A 170 2.88 -9.90 5.85
CA ALA A 170 2.90 -11.37 5.75
C ALA A 170 2.95 -12.05 7.12
N LEU A 171 3.79 -11.58 8.05
CA LEU A 171 3.88 -12.13 9.40
C LEU A 171 2.59 -11.90 10.19
N THR A 172 1.91 -10.77 9.97
CA THR A 172 0.63 -10.48 10.61
C THR A 172 -0.46 -11.43 10.09
N LEU A 173 -0.56 -11.62 8.77
CA LEU A 173 -1.56 -12.52 8.18
C LEU A 173 -1.34 -14.00 8.52
N THR A 174 -0.08 -14.41 8.73
CA THR A 174 0.24 -15.79 9.14
C THR A 174 0.18 -16.01 10.65
N GLY A 175 -0.12 -14.97 11.44
CA GLY A 175 -0.15 -15.04 12.91
C GLY A 175 1.23 -15.24 13.55
N ALA A 176 2.32 -15.03 12.81
CA ALA A 176 3.69 -15.20 13.28
C ALA A 176 4.17 -14.00 14.14
N PHE A 177 3.41 -13.67 15.19
CA PHE A 177 3.61 -12.47 16.01
C PHE A 177 4.97 -12.45 16.73
N THR A 178 5.52 -13.60 17.10
CA THR A 178 6.87 -13.69 17.69
C THR A 178 7.95 -13.26 16.71
N LEU A 179 7.84 -13.69 15.45
CA LEU A 179 8.78 -13.27 14.39
C LEU A 179 8.58 -11.79 14.05
N LEU A 180 7.33 -11.32 14.02
CA LEU A 180 7.03 -9.91 13.84
C LEU A 180 7.71 -9.06 14.93
N ALA A 181 7.51 -9.40 16.20
CA ALA A 181 8.15 -8.72 17.33
C ALA A 181 9.68 -8.74 17.22
N ALA A 182 10.27 -9.88 16.84
CA ALA A 182 11.71 -10.02 16.66
C ALA A 182 12.24 -9.09 15.54
N VAL A 183 11.55 -9.01 14.39
CA VAL A 183 11.94 -8.14 13.27
C VAL A 183 11.88 -6.66 13.67
N LEU A 184 10.79 -6.25 14.33
CA LEU A 184 10.61 -4.87 14.79
C LEU A 184 11.70 -4.48 15.81
N ALA A 185 11.98 -5.37 16.77
CA ALA A 185 13.02 -5.18 17.78
C ALA A 185 14.42 -5.13 17.16
N ALA A 186 14.74 -6.07 16.26
CA ALA A 186 16.03 -6.12 15.58
C ALA A 186 16.32 -4.83 14.82
N LYS A 187 15.32 -4.26 14.13
CA LYS A 187 15.49 -2.98 13.45
C LYS A 187 15.78 -1.83 14.42
N GLY A 188 15.10 -1.79 15.57
CA GLY A 188 15.38 -0.81 16.62
C GLY A 188 16.81 -0.91 17.14
N ILE A 189 17.29 -2.13 17.43
CA ILE A 189 18.65 -2.38 17.94
C ILE A 189 19.72 -1.99 16.92
N VAL A 190 19.56 -2.39 15.65
CA VAL A 190 20.55 -2.09 14.59
C VAL A 190 20.71 -0.58 14.36
N ARG A 191 19.63 0.19 14.53
CA ARG A 191 19.62 1.65 14.32
C ARG A 191 19.93 2.44 15.58
N PHE A 192 19.96 1.81 16.75
CA PHE A 192 20.23 2.46 18.02
C PHE A 192 21.56 3.25 18.07
N PRO A 193 22.70 2.74 17.56
CA PRO A 193 23.95 3.49 17.58
C PRO A 193 23.91 4.77 16.73
N GLU A 194 23.14 4.76 15.65
CA GLU A 194 22.98 5.89 14.73
C GLU A 194 22.04 6.95 15.31
N ILE A 195 20.97 6.50 15.98
CA ILE A 195 20.02 7.33 16.74
C ILE A 195 20.70 7.98 17.95
N SER A 196 21.54 7.23 18.67
CA SER A 196 22.19 7.70 19.90
C SER A 196 23.33 8.69 19.67
N ARG A 197 23.83 8.78 18.44
CA ARG A 197 24.85 9.74 18.01
C ARG A 197 24.25 10.99 17.37
N ASP A 198 22.92 11.08 17.30
CA ASP A 198 22.24 12.25 16.79
C ASP A 198 22.49 13.43 17.75
N GLY A 199 22.88 14.59 17.21
CA GLY A 199 23.28 15.75 18.02
C GLY A 199 22.11 16.38 18.79
N GLU A 200 22.33 17.58 19.35
CA GLU A 200 21.39 18.27 20.27
C GLU A 200 19.94 18.46 19.75
N GLY A 201 19.69 18.26 18.46
CA GLY A 201 18.36 18.39 17.85
C GLY A 201 17.54 17.09 17.70
N GLY A 202 18.13 15.89 17.82
CA GLY A 202 17.38 14.62 17.71
C GLY A 202 16.57 14.39 16.41
N ILE A 203 16.82 15.19 15.37
CA ILE A 203 15.98 15.29 14.17
C ILE A 203 16.00 13.98 13.35
N ARG A 204 17.16 13.30 13.27
CA ARG A 204 17.29 12.03 12.54
C ARG A 204 16.62 10.89 13.31
N ALA A 205 16.71 10.92 14.64
CA ALA A 205 16.01 10.01 15.53
C ALA A 205 14.49 10.12 15.32
N GLU A 206 13.95 11.34 15.36
CA GLU A 206 12.52 11.61 15.13
C GLU A 206 12.09 11.19 13.72
N TYR A 207 12.85 11.55 12.69
CA TYR A 207 12.57 11.15 11.31
C TYR A 207 12.50 9.63 11.14
N PHE A 208 13.44 8.91 11.76
CA PHE A 208 13.46 7.44 11.72
C PHE A 208 12.28 6.82 12.46
N LEU A 209 11.95 7.34 13.65
CA LEU A 209 10.83 6.87 14.47
C LEU A 209 9.50 7.11 13.77
N ILE A 210 9.20 8.34 13.35
CA ILE A 210 7.96 8.67 12.63
C ILE A 210 7.87 7.84 11.34
N GLY A 211 8.95 7.76 10.57
CA GLY A 211 8.98 7.01 9.32
C GLY A 211 8.69 5.52 9.52
N SER A 212 9.30 4.90 10.53
CA SER A 212 9.10 3.48 10.83
C SER A 212 7.71 3.21 11.42
N LEU A 213 7.24 4.03 12.36
CA LEU A 213 5.91 3.89 12.97
C LEU A 213 4.79 4.02 11.94
N VAL A 214 4.86 5.01 11.05
CA VAL A 214 3.87 5.20 9.98
C VAL A 214 3.91 4.04 9.00
N SER A 215 5.11 3.56 8.64
CA SER A 215 5.30 2.42 7.75
C SER A 215 4.67 1.14 8.32
N TRP A 216 4.96 0.81 9.58
CA TRP A 216 4.41 -0.37 10.27
C TRP A 216 2.91 -0.26 10.48
N THR A 217 2.43 0.89 10.95
CA THR A 217 0.99 1.13 11.14
C THR A 217 0.23 0.96 9.83
N THR A 218 0.78 1.44 8.71
CA THR A 218 0.20 1.24 7.37
C THR A 218 0.12 -0.24 7.02
N ALA A 219 1.21 -1.01 7.22
CA ALA A 219 1.22 -2.44 6.93
C ALA A 219 0.23 -3.23 7.81
N LEU A 220 0.18 -2.90 9.11
CA LEU A 220 -0.75 -3.51 10.07
C LEU A 220 -2.21 -3.17 9.75
N ALA A 221 -2.52 -1.93 9.36
CA ALA A 221 -3.86 -1.53 8.97
C ALA A 221 -4.34 -2.27 7.71
N VAL A 222 -3.46 -2.44 6.72
CA VAL A 222 -3.77 -3.22 5.51
C VAL A 222 -3.93 -4.71 5.83
N ALA A 223 -3.12 -5.27 6.73
CA ALA A 223 -3.29 -6.65 7.21
C ALA A 223 -4.61 -6.83 7.97
N PHE A 224 -4.95 -5.88 8.84
CA PHE A 224 -6.21 -5.86 9.56
C PHE A 224 -7.41 -5.84 8.60
N LEU A 225 -7.35 -5.04 7.53
CA LEU A 225 -8.42 -5.00 6.53
C LEU A 225 -8.66 -6.37 5.87
N VAL A 226 -7.59 -7.11 5.57
CA VAL A 226 -7.69 -8.48 5.02
C VAL A 226 -8.29 -9.43 6.04
N TRP A 227 -7.74 -9.46 7.25
CA TRP A 227 -8.22 -10.33 8.34
C TRP A 227 -9.68 -10.06 8.69
N TRP A 228 -10.07 -8.78 8.79
CA TRP A 228 -11.44 -8.37 9.06
C TRP A 228 -12.38 -8.85 7.95
N GLY A 229 -11.99 -8.66 6.69
CA GLY A 229 -12.80 -9.10 5.55
C GLY A 229 -13.01 -10.61 5.45
N THR A 230 -12.06 -11.42 5.94
CA THR A 230 -12.21 -12.88 6.01
C THR A 230 -12.98 -13.37 7.25
N SER A 231 -13.21 -12.49 8.23
CA SER A 231 -13.83 -12.83 9.51
C SER A 231 -15.32 -12.45 9.60
N ILE A 232 -15.84 -11.76 8.57
CA ILE A 232 -17.26 -11.37 8.41
C ILE A 232 -17.95 -12.32 7.45
#